data_AF-X1FD49-F1
#
_entry.id   AF-X1FD49-F1
#
_cell.length_a   1.000
_cell.length_b   1.000
_cell.length_c   1.000
_cell.angle_alpha   90.00
_cell.angle_beta   90.00
_cell.angle_gamma   90.00
#
_symmetry.space_group_name_H-M   'P 1'
#
loop_
_entity.id
_entity.type
_entity.pdbx_description
1 polymer ?
#
loop_
_entity_poly.entity_id
_entity_poly.type
_entity_poly.pdbx_seq_one_letter_code
_entity_poly.pdbx_strand_id
1 'polypeptide(L)' 'MPEAKQRHIRAHNVYWGFFETMKEYYDANIKAHTGIVNDYIIWFLVLIAISAIILFIVGLIR' A
#
# COMPACT_ATOMS: atom_id res chain seq x y z
N MET A 1 17.12 -1.00 42.36
CA MET A 1 17.11 -0.63 40.92
C MET A 1 16.36 -1.71 40.16
N PRO A 2 15.55 -1.39 39.13
CA PRO A 2 14.83 -2.39 38.34
C PRO A 2 15.79 -3.37 37.66
N GLU A 3 15.37 -4.62 37.48
CA GLU A 3 16.18 -5.65 36.83
C GLU A 3 16.57 -5.26 35.40
N ALA A 4 17.72 -5.73 34.91
CA ALA A 4 18.24 -5.38 33.58
C ALA A 4 17.25 -5.62 32.43
N LYS A 5 16.39 -6.65 32.55
CA LYS A 5 15.32 -6.96 31.60
C LYS A 5 14.22 -5.89 31.50
N GLN A 6 14.02 -5.10 32.56
CA GLN A 6 13.04 -4.01 32.59
C GLN A 6 13.64 -2.67 32.13
N ARG A 7 14.97 -2.59 31.96
CA ARG A 7 15.68 -1.37 31.56
C ARG A 7 15.80 -1.17 30.05
N HIS A 8 15.55 -2.22 29.26
CA HIS A 8 15.67 -2.16 27.81
C HIS A 8 14.34 -2.45 27.12
N ILE A 9 13.97 -1.56 26.19
CA ILE A 9 12.91 -1.84 25.22
C ILE A 9 13.43 -2.96 24.30
N ARG A 10 12.68 -4.06 24.18
CA ARG A 10 13.05 -5.16 23.28
C ARG A 10 13.10 -4.64 21.84
N ALA A 11 14.09 -5.09 21.05
CA ALA A 11 14.28 -4.60 19.69
C ALA A 11 13.02 -4.67 18.81
N HIS A 12 12.18 -5.69 18.97
CA HIS A 12 10.90 -5.80 18.23
C HIS A 12 9.87 -4.72 18.60
N ASN A 13 9.95 -4.14 19.80
CA ASN A 13 9.06 -3.07 20.24
C ASN A 13 9.45 -1.70 19.70
N VAL A 14 10.68 -1.54 19.20
CA VAL A 14 11.21 -0.24 18.72
C VAL A 14 10.41 0.26 17.51
N TYR A 15 10.02 -0.64 16.61
CA TYR A 15 9.29 -0.30 15.38
C TYR A 15 7.85 -0.80 15.38
N TRP A 16 7.36 -1.34 16.49
CA TRP A 16 6.02 -1.95 16.54
C TRP A 16 4.93 -0.97 16.09
N GLY A 17 4.94 0.25 16.63
CA GLY A 17 3.95 1.27 16.25
C GLY A 17 4.02 1.65 14.77
N PHE A 18 5.22 1.70 14.18
CA PHE A 18 5.39 1.96 12.75
C PHE A 18 4.75 0.84 11.90
N PHE A 19 5.04 -0.43 12.20
CA PHE A 19 4.46 -1.56 11.48
C PHE A 19 2.96 -1.69 11.70
N GLU A 20 2.47 -1.44 12.91
CA GLU A 20 1.04 -1.49 13.24
C GLU A 20 0.28 -0.45 12.41
N THR A 21 0.79 0.77 12.32
CA THR A 21 0.15 1.84 11.53
C THR A 21 0.16 1.54 10.02
N MET A 22 1.21 0.85 9.53
CA MET A 22 1.30 0.47 8.12
C MET A 22 0.44 -0.75 7.75
N LYS A 23 -0.07 -1.50 8.74
CA LYS A 23 -0.77 -2.76 8.50
C LYS A 23 -1.98 -2.57 7.59
N GLU A 24 -2.83 -1.57 7.86
CA GLU A 24 -4.03 -1.30 7.06
C GLU A 24 -3.70 -0.93 5.61
N TYR A 25 -2.64 -0.13 5.41
CA TYR A 25 -2.15 0.24 4.09
C TYR A 25 -1.72 -1.00 3.29
N TYR A 26 -0.95 -1.90 3.91
CA TYR A 26 -0.52 -3.13 3.25
C TYR A 26 -1.67 -4.11 3.05
N ASP A 27 -2.57 -4.26 4.02
CA ASP A 27 -3.71 -5.18 3.94
C ASP A 27 -4.62 -4.82 2.76
N ALA A 28 -4.87 -3.52 2.51
CA ALA A 28 -5.61 -3.07 1.34
C ALA A 28 -4.90 -3.42 0.02
N ASN A 29 -3.58 -3.17 -0.05
CA ASN A 29 -2.78 -3.49 -1.23
C ASN A 29 -2.74 -5.00 -1.53
N ILE A 30 -2.58 -5.83 -0.50
CA ILE A 30 -2.55 -7.29 -0.63
C ILE A 30 -3.90 -7.81 -1.14
N LYS A 31 -5.02 -7.28 -0.62
CA LYS A 31 -6.37 -7.68 -1.07
C LYS A 31 -6.62 -7.43 -2.55
N ALA A 32 -6.00 -6.41 -3.14
CA ALA A 32 -6.11 -6.12 -4.57
C ALA A 32 -5.35 -7.12 -5.46
N HIS A 33 -4.41 -7.90 -4.89
CA HIS A 33 -3.60 -8.89 -5.61
C HIS A 33 -4.16 -10.29 -5.43
N THR A 34 -5.30 -10.55 -6.08
CA THR A 34 -6.06 -11.81 -5.95
C THR A 34 -5.35 -13.03 -6.55
N GLY A 35 -4.34 -12.82 -7.41
CA GLY A 35 -3.69 -13.88 -8.19
C GLY A 35 -4.51 -14.37 -9.38
N ILE A 36 -5.71 -13.83 -9.61
CA ILE A 36 -6.57 -14.18 -10.74
C ILE A 36 -6.20 -13.28 -11.92
N VAL A 37 -5.73 -13.87 -13.02
CA VAL A 37 -5.28 -13.13 -14.23
C VAL A 37 -6.32 -12.13 -14.75
N ASN A 38 -7.61 -12.50 -14.70
CA ASN A 38 -8.70 -11.63 -15.13
C ASN A 38 -8.72 -10.28 -14.39
N ASP A 39 -8.48 -10.28 -13.09
CA ASP A 39 -8.49 -9.05 -12.28
C ASP A 39 -7.37 -8.10 -12.72
N TYR A 40 -6.20 -8.62 -13.08
CA TYR A 40 -5.09 -7.82 -13.62
C TYR A 40 -5.39 -7.26 -15.00
N ILE A 41 -6.09 -8.02 -15.86
CA ILE A 41 -6.54 -7.53 -17.17
C ILE A 41 -7.52 -6.36 -16.96
N ILE A 42 -8.45 -6.47 -16.01
CA ILE A 42 -9.37 -5.39 -15.66
C ILE A 42 -8.59 -4.16 -15.18
N TRP A 43 -7.64 -4.31 -14.24
CA TRP A 43 -6.80 -3.21 -13.76
C TRP A 43 -6.02 -2.53 -14.89
N PHE A 44 -5.48 -3.31 -15.83
CA PHE A 44 -4.79 -2.80 -16.99
C PHE A 44 -5.69 -1.97 -17.91
N LEU A 45 -6.90 -2.45 -18.20
CA LEU A 45 -7.88 -1.72 -19.00
C LEU A 45 -8.32 -0.41 -18.31
N VAL A 46 -8.52 -0.44 -17.00
CA VAL A 46 -8.81 0.76 -16.20
C VAL A 46 -7.67 1.79 -16.31
N LEU A 47 -6.41 1.35 -16.20
CA LEU A 47 -5.25 2.24 -16.36
C LEU A 47 -5.16 2.86 -17.76
N ILE A 48 -5.44 2.09 -18.82
CA ILE A 48 -5.53 2.60 -20.18
C ILE A 48 -6.61 3.67 -20.29
N ALA A 49 -7.82 3.38 -19.79
CA ALA A 49 -8.95 4.29 -19.86
C ALA A 49 -8.67 5.61 -19.12
N ILE A 50 -8.13 5.54 -17.90
CA ILE A 50 -7.74 6.72 -17.12
C ILE A 50 -6.68 7.52 -17.87
N SER A 51 -5.65 6.86 -18.41
CA SER A 51 -4.59 7.53 -19.16
C SER A 51 -5.13 8.25 -20.39
N ALA A 52 -6.03 7.61 -21.15
CA ALA A 52 -6.67 8.22 -22.31
C ALA A 52 -7.51 9.45 -21.94
N ILE A 53 -8.27 9.38 -20.83
CA ILE A 53 -9.05 10.52 -20.31
C ILE A 53 -8.11 11.68 -19.93
N ILE A 54 -7.01 11.40 -19.21
CA ILE A 54 -6.04 12.42 -18.82
C ILE A 54 -5.44 13.09 -20.07
N LEU A 55 -4.99 12.29 -21.05
CA LEU A 55 -4.42 12.81 -22.29
C LEU A 55 -5.43 13.63 -23.09
N PHE A 56 -6.68 13.20 -23.15
CA PHE A 56 -7.76 13.92 -23.81
C PHE A 56 -8.00 15.29 -23.13
N ILE A 57 -8.12 15.32 -21.80
CA ILE A 57 -8.29 16.57 -21.05
C ILE A 57 -7.09 17.49 -21.26
N VAL A 58 -5.87 16.99 -21.14
CA VAL A 58 -4.65 17.77 -21.37
C VAL A 58 -4.58 18.30 -22.81
N GLY A 59 -4.99 17.49 -23.78
CA GLY A 59 -5.07 17.89 -25.19
C GLY A 59 -6.16 18.92 -25.47
N LEU A 60 -7.26 18.93 -24.72
CA LEU A 60 -8.32 19.94 -24.83
C LEU A 60 -7.95 21.29 -24.21
N ILE A 61 -7.10 21.29 -23.18
CA ILE A 61 -6.68 22.50 -22.45
C ILE A 61 -5.52 23.22 -23.16
N ARG A 62 -4.81 22.53 -24.07
CA ARG A 62 -3.81 23.12 -24.96
C ARG A 62 -4.44 23.72 -26.21
#